data_AF-A0A9D7RCR8-F1
#
_entry.id   AF-A0A9D7RCR8-F1
#
_cell.length_a   1.000
_cell.length_b   1.000
_cell.length_c   1.000
_cell.angle_alpha   90.00
_cell.angle_beta   90.00
_cell.angle_gamma   90.00
#
_symmetry.space_group_name_H-M   'P 1'
#
loop_
_entity.id
_entity.type
_entity.pdbx_description
1 polymer ?
#
loop_
_entity_poly.entity_id
_entity_poly.type
_entity_poly.pdbx_seq_one_letter_code
_entity_poly.pdbx_strand_id
1 'polypeptide(L)'
;MFNVLNSLTALARKKSDLLEPSLLKLSELMRYTIYETDQDFIPLKSEIDYIQSYINLQQMRFDENIRLWINMDEARIQHQQIAPMLLIPLIENAF
;
A
#
# COMPACT_ATOMS: atom_id res chain seq x y z
N MET A 1 -2.19 -7.58 4.24
CA MET A 1 -3.63 -7.17 4.09
C MET A 1 -4.54 -7.32 5.32
N PHE A 2 -4.54 -8.43 6.08
CA PHE A 2 -5.47 -8.62 7.23
C PHE A 2 -5.39 -7.51 8.29
N ASN A 3 -4.20 -6.93 8.51
CA ASN A 3 -4.00 -5.82 9.45
C ASN A 3 -4.81 -4.56 9.10
N VAL A 4 -5.00 -4.30 7.80
CA VAL A 4 -5.80 -3.17 7.32
C VAL A 4 -7.29 -3.40 7.59
N LEU A 5 -7.78 -4.61 7.33
CA LEU A 5 -9.18 -5.00 7.61
C LEU A 5 -9.51 -4.90 9.11
N ASN A 6 -8.60 -5.35 9.98
CA ASN A 6 -8.76 -5.23 11.43
C ASN A 6 -8.85 -3.76 11.87
N SER A 7 -8.08 -2.89 11.22
CA SER A 7 -8.08 -1.46 11.52
C SER A 7 -9.35 -0.77 11.06
N LEU A 8 -9.86 -1.12 9.87
CA LEU A 8 -11.17 -0.65 9.39
C LEU A 8 -12.30 -1.10 10.32
N THR A 9 -12.23 -2.34 10.84
CA THR A 9 -13.19 -2.84 11.82
C THR A 9 -13.18 -2.00 13.10
N ALA A 10 -12.00 -1.58 13.56
CA ALA A 10 -11.87 -0.69 14.71
C ALA A 10 -12.44 0.71 14.43
N LEU A 11 -12.19 1.29 13.24
CA LEU A 11 -12.75 2.57 12.82
C LEU A 11 -14.29 2.52 12.73
N ALA A 12 -14.83 1.42 12.21
CA ALA A 12 -16.27 1.20 12.15
C ALA A 12 -16.92 1.15 13.53
N ARG A 13 -16.31 0.44 14.48
CA ARG A 13 -16.77 0.42 15.89
C ARG A 13 -16.73 1.81 16.53
N LYS A 14 -15.74 2.62 16.18
CA LYS A 14 -15.57 3.99 16.68
C LYS A 14 -16.45 5.02 15.96
N LYS A 15 -17.21 4.64 14.91
CA LYS A 15 -17.94 5.57 14.02
C LYS A 15 -17.04 6.72 13.54
N SER A 16 -15.80 6.39 13.16
CA SER A 16 -14.83 7.38 12.75
C SER A 16 -15.09 7.86 11.32
N ASP A 17 -14.97 9.17 11.09
CA ASP A 17 -15.03 9.79 9.76
C ASP A 17 -13.90 9.31 8.83
N LEU A 18 -12.85 8.67 9.38
CA LEU A 18 -11.77 8.08 8.60
C LEU A 18 -12.14 6.71 7.98
N LEU A 19 -13.28 6.11 8.35
CA LEU A 19 -13.68 4.79 7.87
C LEU A 19 -13.86 4.76 6.35
N GLU A 20 -14.70 5.65 5.82
CA GLU A 20 -15.03 5.72 4.40
C GLU A 20 -13.80 5.97 3.51
N PRO A 21 -12.96 7.01 3.77
CA PRO A 21 -11.77 7.23 2.95
C PRO A 21 -10.74 6.08 3.05
N SER A 22 -10.62 5.43 4.22
CA SER A 22 -9.73 4.27 4.38
C SER A 22 -10.25 3.03 3.63
N LEU A 23 -11.56 2.84 3.59
CA LEU A 23 -12.20 1.74 2.86
C LEU A 23 -12.04 1.91 1.34
N LEU A 24 -12.20 3.13 0.83
CA LEU A 24 -12.00 3.44 -0.60
C LEU A 24 -10.55 3.16 -1.04
N LYS A 25 -9.57 3.63 -0.26
CA LYS A 25 -8.14 3.35 -0.51
C LYS A 25 -7.82 1.86 -0.47
N LEU A 26 -8.41 1.11 0.46
CA LEU A 26 -8.25 -0.34 0.49
C LEU A 26 -8.81 -0.99 -0.79
N SER A 27 -9.98 -0.56 -1.26
CA SER A 27 -10.60 -1.06 -2.49
C SER A 27 -9.71 -0.83 -3.72
N GLU A 28 -9.04 0.31 -3.80
CA GLU A 28 -8.07 0.61 -4.87
C GLU A 28 -6.85 -0.31 -4.81
N LEU A 29 -6.27 -0.54 -3.62
CA LEU A 29 -5.18 -1.50 -3.44
C LEU A 29 -5.61 -2.93 -3.79
N MET A 30 -6.82 -3.34 -3.43
CA MET A 30 -7.34 -4.66 -3.78
C MET A 30 -7.53 -4.82 -5.29
N ARG A 31 -7.97 -3.77 -5.99
CA ARG A 31 -8.08 -3.77 -7.44
C ARG A 31 -6.72 -4.06 -8.09
N TYR A 32 -5.67 -3.37 -7.67
CA TYR A 32 -4.32 -3.62 -8.16
C TYR A 32 -3.88 -5.07 -7.94
N THR A 33 -4.12 -5.58 -6.73
CA THR A 33 -3.76 -6.96 -6.34
C THR A 33 -4.51 -8.03 -7.15
N ILE A 34 -5.71 -7.74 -7.65
CA ILE A 34 -6.52 -8.70 -8.42
C ILE A 34 -6.15 -8.70 -9.91
N TYR A 35 -5.74 -7.55 -10.46
CA TYR A 35 -5.59 -7.40 -11.92
C TYR A 35 -4.14 -7.34 -12.40
N GLU A 36 -3.18 -6.88 -11.58
CA GLU A 36 -1.79 -6.70 -12.01
C GLU A 36 -0.85 -7.84 -11.60
N THR A 37 -1.38 -8.88 -10.96
CA THR A 37 -0.57 -10.03 -10.49
C THR A 37 -0.56 -11.22 -11.45
N ASP A 38 -1.32 -11.17 -12.54
CA ASP A 38 -1.44 -12.27 -13.51
C ASP A 38 -0.29 -12.30 -14.54
N GLN A 39 0.67 -11.37 -14.44
CA GLN A 39 1.85 -11.30 -15.31
C GLN A 39 3.12 -11.72 -14.55
N ASP A 40 4.05 -12.37 -15.25
CA ASP A 40 5.36 -12.74 -14.68
C ASP A 40 6.16 -11.50 -14.23
N PHE A 41 5.99 -10.38 -14.92
CA PHE A 41 6.68 -9.12 -14.67
C PHE A 41 5.78 -7.92 -14.94
N ILE A 42 5.91 -6.91 -14.07
CA ILE A 42 5.27 -5.60 -14.19
C ILE A 42 6.33 -4.49 -14.19
N PRO A 43 6.02 -3.26 -14.67
CA PRO A 43 6.91 -2.12 -14.48
C PRO A 43 7.21 -1.90 -13.00
N LEU A 44 8.47 -1.68 -12.64
CA LEU A 44 8.87 -1.37 -11.26
C LEU A 44 8.14 -0.12 -10.73
N LYS A 45 7.82 0.81 -11.64
CA LYS A 45 7.01 2.00 -11.32
C LYS A 45 5.62 1.63 -10.77
N SER A 46 4.94 0.65 -11.34
CA SER A 46 3.62 0.20 -10.88
C SER A 46 3.69 -0.39 -9.47
N GLU A 47 4.68 -1.25 -9.20
CA GLU A 47 4.92 -1.81 -7.86
C GLU A 47 5.20 -0.69 -6.83
N ILE A 48 5.98 0.32 -7.22
CA ILE A 48 6.29 1.47 -6.37
C ILE A 48 5.05 2.33 -6.09
N ASP A 49 4.23 2.60 -7.10
CA ASP A 49 3.00 3.38 -6.94
C ASP A 49 2.00 2.65 -6.03
N TYR A 50 1.94 1.33 -6.12
CA TYR A 50 1.21 0.48 -5.19
C TYR A 50 1.74 0.59 -3.75
N ILE A 51 3.06 0.47 -3.54
CA ILE A 51 3.69 0.62 -2.23
C ILE A 51 3.42 1.99 -1.63
N GLN A 52 3.50 3.06 -2.43
CA GLN A 52 3.23 4.42 -1.97
C GLN A 52 1.76 4.56 -1.50
N SER A 53 0.83 3.97 -2.24
CA SER A 53 -0.59 3.93 -1.89
C SER A 53 -0.82 3.14 -0.59
N TYR A 54 -0.12 2.02 -0.40
CA TYR A 54 -0.15 1.24 0.82
C TYR A 54 0.39 2.02 2.03
N ILE A 55 1.56 2.66 1.88
CA ILE A 55 2.18 3.51 2.90
C ILE A 55 1.21 4.63 3.32
N ASN A 56 0.62 5.32 2.35
CA ASN A 56 -0.34 6.41 2.62
C ASN A 56 -1.55 5.90 3.41
N LEU A 57 -2.01 4.68 3.15
CA LEU A 57 -3.08 4.04 3.93
C LEU A 57 -2.63 3.68 5.34
N GLN A 58 -1.41 3.15 5.50
CA GLN A 58 -0.85 2.82 6.81
C GLN A 58 -0.64 4.08 7.67
N GLN A 59 -0.13 5.17 7.09
CA GLN A 59 0.11 6.43 7.79
C GLN A 59 -1.15 7.02 8.42
N MET A 60 -2.33 6.80 7.82
CA MET A 60 -3.61 7.23 8.43
C MET A 60 -3.91 6.56 9.76
N ARG A 61 -3.21 5.47 10.11
CA ARG A 61 -3.36 4.73 11.37
C ARG A 61 -2.43 5.23 12.48
N PHE A 62 -1.43 6.04 12.16
CA PHE A 62 -0.39 6.44 13.10
C PHE A 62 -0.45 7.94 13.36
N ASP A 63 -0.76 8.31 14.61
CA ASP A 63 -0.82 9.69 15.10
C ASP A 63 0.60 10.26 15.34
N GLU A 64 1.44 10.35 14.29
CA GLU A 64 2.75 11.05 14.25
C GLU A 64 4.01 10.30 14.75
N ASN A 65 3.89 9.10 15.34
CA ASN A 65 5.06 8.39 15.91
C ASN A 65 5.92 7.58 14.92
N ILE A 66 5.57 7.56 13.63
CA ILE A 66 6.36 6.85 12.61
C ILE A 66 7.27 7.82 11.85
N ARG A 67 8.57 7.52 11.87
CA ARG A 67 9.55 8.16 10.98
C ARG A 67 9.75 7.29 9.75
N LEU A 68 9.22 7.75 8.63
CA LEU A 68 9.34 7.07 7.34
C LEU A 68 10.31 7.82 6.45
N TRP A 69 11.28 7.12 5.88
CA TRP A 69 12.23 7.65 4.89
C TRP A 69 12.05 6.90 3.59
N ILE A 70 11.63 7.62 2.55
CA ILE A 70 11.44 7.09 1.20
C ILE A 70 12.45 7.77 0.29
N ASN A 71 13.30 6.98 -0.37
CA ASN A 71 14.24 7.47 -1.37
C ASN A 71 14.08 6.62 -2.64
N MET A 72 13.72 7.27 -3.73
CA MET A 72 13.49 6.65 -5.03
C MET A 72 14.24 7.43 -6.11
N ASP A 73 15.03 6.71 -6.90
CA ASP A 73 15.72 7.26 -8.06
C ASP A 73 14.86 7.04 -9.31
N GLU A 74 14.05 8.04 -9.67
CA GLU A 74 13.10 7.93 -10.78
C GLU A 74 13.77 7.56 -12.11
N ALA A 75 14.99 8.05 -12.36
CA ALA A 75 15.73 7.77 -13.59
C ALA A 75 16.06 6.28 -13.72
N ARG A 76 16.31 5.60 -12.60
CA ARG A 76 16.59 4.17 -12.57
C ARG A 76 15.33 3.30 -12.59
N ILE A 77 14.19 3.83 -12.14
CA ILE A 77 12.93 3.08 -12.01
C ILE A 77 12.22 2.91 -13.36
N GLN A 78 12.25 3.93 -14.22
CA GLN A 78 11.38 4.03 -15.39
C GLN A 78 11.50 2.88 -16.40
N HIS A 79 12.63 2.16 -16.43
CA HIS A 79 12.92 1.13 -17.43
C HIS A 79 13.12 -0.27 -16.82
N GLN A 80 12.74 -0.46 -15.55
CA GLN A 80 12.93 -1.72 -14.83
C GLN A 80 11.61 -2.48 -14.74
N GLN A 81 11.72 -3.81 -14.69
CA GLN A 81 10.61 -4.70 -14.41
C GLN A 81 10.88 -5.51 -13.15
N ILE A 82 9.81 -5.91 -12.48
CA ILE A 82 9.86 -6.68 -11.23
C ILE A 82 8.72 -7.71 -11.22
N ALA A 83 8.92 -8.81 -10.52
CA ALA A 83 7.82 -9.72 -10.21
C ALA A 83 6.79 -8.97 -9.34
N PRO A 84 5.49 -9.06 -9.66
CA PRO A 84 4.45 -8.34 -8.93
C PRO A 84 4.43 -8.78 -7.46
N MET A 85 4.12 -7.84 -6.56
CA MET A 85 4.01 -8.06 -5.12
C MET A 85 5.28 -8.57 -4.43
N LEU A 86 6.46 -8.43 -5.06
CA LEU A 86 7.71 -8.88 -4.46
C LEU A 86 8.10 -8.03 -3.23
N LEU A 87 7.82 -6.74 -3.26
CA LEU A 87 8.28 -5.80 -2.25
C LEU A 87 7.27 -5.61 -1.13
N ILE A 88 5.97 -5.77 -1.41
CA ILE A 88 4.91 -5.54 -0.41
C ILE A 88 5.11 -6.33 0.90
N PRO A 89 5.55 -7.60 0.93
CA PRO A 89 5.70 -8.33 2.20
C PRO A 89 6.80 -7.74 3.10
N LEU A 90 7.85 -7.16 2.50
CA LEU A 90 8.90 -6.47 3.24
C LEU A 90 8.37 -5.20 3.88
N ILE A 91 7.57 -4.44 3.13
CA ILE A 91 6.94 -3.21 3.62
C ILE A 91 5.90 -3.53 4.70
N GLU A 92 5.04 -4.54 4.51
CA GLU A 92 4.04 -4.94 5.52
C GLU A 92 4.69 -5.32 6.85
N ASN A 93 5.85 -5.98 6.83
CA ASN A 93 6.57 -6.41 8.02
C ASN A 93 7.37 -5.29 8.71
N ALA A 94 7.65 -4.19 8.00
CA ALA A 94 8.39 -3.05 8.54
C ALA A 94 7.50 -2.07 9.33
N PHE A 95 6.18 -2.14 9.12
CA PHE A 95 5.16 -1.40 9.88
C PHE A 95 4.69 -2.17 11.12
#